data_AF-A0A928CBQ2-F1
#
_entry.id   AF-A0A928CBQ2-F1
#
_cell.length_a   1.000
_cell.length_b   1.000
_cell.length_c   1.000
_cell.angle_alpha   90.00
_cell.angle_beta   90.00
_cell.angle_gamma   90.00
#
_symmetry.space_group_name_H-M   'P 1'
#
loop_
_entity.id
_entity.type
_entity.pdbx_description
1 polymer ?
#
loop_
_entity_poly.entity_id
_entity_poly.type
_entity_poly.pdbx_seq_one_letter_code
_entity_poly.pdbx_strand_id
1 'polypeptide(L)'
;MEEIQNIINGHEAVDLGLSVKWAACNIGASSPEEYGDYFAFGETESKDEYTEENYMLYGIPHGKAYIDIGKIISGTEYDAASKQWGDDWRMPTEEELYELLSFCSWQWITINGINGYKVVGPNGNSIFLPAAGTFNSEHNECGCYWTGSFSDEDCHWDALNLQFDESYQYSSYAQPNEGLVIRPVTKLIDLTRRFTLYYKTNNKIQAVC
;
A
#
# COMPACT_ATOMS: atom_id res chain seq x y z
N MET A 1 26.26 -16.23 3.30
CA MET A 1 25.89 -14.99 2.58
C MET A 1 25.04 -14.23 3.56
N GLU A 2 25.50 -13.10 4.06
CA GLU A 2 24.64 -12.21 4.85
C GLU A 2 23.52 -11.72 3.92
N GLU A 3 22.26 -12.04 4.25
CA GLU A 3 21.14 -11.27 3.71
C GLU A 3 21.38 -9.83 4.13
N ILE A 4 21.73 -8.97 3.18
CA ILE A 4 21.65 -7.54 3.41
C ILE A 4 20.18 -7.28 3.68
N GLN A 5 19.80 -7.10 4.94
CA GLN A 5 18.46 -6.65 5.28
C GLN A 5 18.20 -5.38 4.47
N ASN A 6 17.20 -5.43 3.60
CA ASN A 6 16.81 -4.32 2.74
C ASN A 6 16.07 -3.27 3.59
N ILE A 7 16.77 -2.64 4.53
CA ILE A 7 16.21 -1.62 5.42
C ILE A 7 16.34 -0.24 4.75
N ILE A 8 15.22 0.47 4.60
CA ILE A 8 15.14 1.83 4.05
C ILE A 8 14.46 2.70 5.11
N ASN A 9 15.16 3.74 5.57
CA ASN A 9 14.70 4.63 6.65
C ASN A 9 14.24 3.89 7.93
N GLY A 10 14.85 2.74 8.24
CA GLY A 10 14.51 1.94 9.42
C GLY A 10 13.41 0.90 9.18
N HIS A 11 12.86 0.80 7.97
CA HIS A 11 11.79 -0.13 7.63
C HIS A 11 12.26 -1.18 6.63
N GLU A 12 11.85 -2.43 6.83
CA GLU A 12 12.21 -3.54 5.94
C GLU A 12 11.39 -3.54 4.64
N ALA A 13 12.09 -3.62 3.51
CA ALA A 13 11.54 -3.73 2.17
C ALA A 13 11.71 -5.16 1.62
N VAL A 14 10.60 -5.86 1.48
CA VAL A 14 10.50 -7.24 0.98
C VAL A 14 10.25 -7.22 -0.52
N ASP A 15 11.17 -7.81 -1.27
CA ASP A 15 10.99 -8.05 -2.70
C ASP A 15 10.12 -9.29 -2.91
N LEU A 16 8.88 -9.12 -3.37
CA LEU A 16 7.97 -10.21 -3.72
C LEU A 16 8.15 -10.70 -5.17
N GLY A 17 9.07 -10.13 -5.95
CA GLY A 17 9.22 -10.39 -7.38
C GLY A 17 8.18 -9.65 -8.23
N LEU A 18 7.63 -8.56 -7.69
CA LEU A 18 6.69 -7.65 -8.35
C LEU A 18 7.44 -6.40 -8.90
N SER A 19 6.71 -5.36 -9.31
CA SER A 19 7.33 -4.13 -9.81
C SER A 19 8.03 -3.30 -8.72
N VAL A 20 7.56 -3.40 -7.47
CA VAL A 20 8.09 -2.72 -6.28
C VAL A 20 8.33 -3.67 -5.11
N LYS A 21 9.14 -3.23 -4.14
CA LYS A 21 9.26 -3.90 -2.85
C LYS A 21 8.16 -3.40 -1.91
N TRP A 22 7.61 -4.33 -1.14
CA TRP A 22 6.56 -4.08 -0.15
C TRP A 22 7.15 -4.00 1.24
N ALA A 23 6.58 -3.15 2.10
CA ALA A 23 6.98 -3.09 3.50
C ALA A 23 6.67 -4.40 4.24
N ALA A 24 7.52 -4.78 5.19
CA ALA A 24 7.25 -5.92 6.06
C ALA A 24 6.16 -5.65 7.11
N CYS A 25 5.88 -4.37 7.44
CA CYS A 25 4.92 -3.93 8.45
C CYS A 25 3.99 -2.82 7.90
N ASN A 26 2.83 -2.63 8.54
CA ASN A 26 2.00 -1.43 8.32
C ASN A 26 2.69 -0.20 8.92
N ILE A 27 2.27 1.00 8.49
CA ILE A 27 2.65 2.23 9.21
C ILE A 27 2.19 2.11 10.68
N GLY A 28 3.03 2.50 11.63
CA GLY A 28 2.74 2.41 13.07
C GLY A 28 2.98 1.03 13.69
N ALA A 29 3.19 -0.02 12.89
CA ALA A 29 3.46 -1.37 13.38
C ALA A 29 4.97 -1.66 13.51
N SER A 30 5.35 -2.34 14.59
CA SER A 30 6.73 -2.78 14.86
C SER A 30 6.97 -4.24 14.48
N SER A 31 5.91 -5.01 14.26
CA SER A 31 5.96 -6.38 13.75
C SER A 31 4.89 -6.63 12.68
N PRO A 32 5.05 -7.65 11.81
CA PRO A 32 4.14 -7.87 10.68
C PRO A 32 2.69 -8.13 11.07
N GLU A 33 2.44 -8.72 12.24
CA GLU A 33 1.11 -9.06 12.75
C GLU A 33 0.42 -7.93 13.52
N GLU A 34 1.13 -6.87 13.91
CA GLU A 34 0.52 -5.68 14.49
C GLU A 34 -0.29 -4.92 13.43
N TYR A 35 -1.48 -4.42 13.80
CA TYR A 35 -2.36 -3.73 12.86
C TYR A 35 -1.77 -2.40 12.37
N GLY A 36 -1.08 -1.68 13.25
CA GLY A 36 -0.52 -0.37 12.95
C GLY A 36 -1.53 0.77 13.12
N ASP A 37 -1.16 1.92 12.56
CA ASP A 37 -1.96 3.14 12.60
C ASP A 37 -2.96 3.19 11.44
N TYR A 38 -4.07 3.86 11.68
CA TYR A 38 -5.12 4.09 10.69
C TYR A 38 -4.99 5.50 10.13
N PHE A 39 -5.46 5.70 8.91
CA PHE A 39 -5.41 6.99 8.23
C PHE A 39 -6.69 7.18 7.43
N ALA A 40 -7.17 8.42 7.41
CA ALA A 40 -8.16 8.83 6.42
C ALA A 40 -7.42 9.06 5.11
N PHE A 41 -8.06 8.75 3.99
CA PHE A 41 -7.39 8.84 2.69
C PHE A 41 -6.94 10.28 2.40
N GLY A 42 -5.68 10.46 2.01
CA GLY A 42 -5.10 11.78 1.75
C GLY A 42 -4.73 12.60 3.00
N GLU A 43 -5.07 12.12 4.21
CA GLU A 43 -4.52 12.65 5.45
C GLU A 43 -3.24 11.90 5.82
N THR A 44 -2.30 12.61 6.44
CA THR A 44 -0.93 12.11 6.65
C THR A 44 -0.63 11.79 8.11
N GLU A 45 -1.54 12.13 9.02
CA GLU A 45 -1.45 11.85 10.46
C GLU A 45 -2.64 10.97 10.87
N SER A 46 -2.43 10.12 11.89
CA SER A 46 -3.49 9.30 12.47
C SER A 46 -4.39 10.12 13.40
N LYS A 47 -5.57 9.56 13.70
CA LYS A 47 -6.59 10.19 14.54
C LYS A 47 -7.16 9.18 15.53
N ASP A 48 -7.74 9.70 16.62
CA ASP A 48 -8.47 8.89 17.60
C ASP A 48 -9.93 8.61 17.17
N GLU A 49 -10.41 9.29 16.11
CA GLU A 49 -11.75 9.12 15.58
C GLU A 49 -11.77 9.46 14.07
N TYR A 50 -12.60 8.76 13.31
CA TYR A 50 -12.74 8.92 11.86
C TYR A 50 -14.21 9.18 11.52
N THR A 51 -14.54 10.44 11.26
CA THR A 51 -15.90 10.88 10.93
C THR A 51 -15.88 11.80 9.71
N GLU A 52 -17.02 11.94 9.04
CA GLU A 52 -17.14 12.90 7.93
C GLU A 52 -16.83 14.34 8.39
N GLU A 53 -17.20 14.70 9.62
CA GLU A 53 -17.01 16.05 10.18
C GLU A 53 -15.54 16.40 10.43
N ASN A 54 -14.69 15.41 10.73
CA ASN A 54 -13.27 15.62 11.02
C ASN A 54 -12.35 15.28 9.83
N TYR A 55 -12.94 15.00 8.67
CA TYR A 55 -12.18 14.70 7.46
C TYR A 55 -11.71 15.99 6.78
N MET A 56 -10.40 16.16 6.69
CA MET A 56 -9.76 17.44 6.34
C MET A 56 -9.95 17.86 4.89
N LEU A 57 -10.23 16.91 4.00
CA LEU A 57 -10.39 17.16 2.56
C LEU A 57 -11.85 17.29 2.14
N TYR A 58 -12.76 17.44 3.11
CA TYR A 58 -14.14 17.81 2.83
C TYR A 58 -14.21 19.28 2.40
N GLY A 59 -14.81 19.57 1.26
CA GLY A 59 -14.96 20.93 0.75
C GLY A 59 -15.91 21.76 1.63
N ILE A 60 -15.53 23.03 1.84
CA ILE A 60 -16.36 24.02 2.55
C ILE A 60 -17.17 24.84 1.51
N PRO A 61 -18.46 25.12 1.72
CA PRO A 61 -19.29 24.76 2.88
C PRO A 61 -19.97 23.41 2.68
N HIS A 62 -20.05 22.63 3.77
CA HIS A 62 -20.50 21.22 3.82
C HIS A 62 -21.64 20.93 2.84
N GLY A 63 -21.27 20.35 1.70
CA GLY A 63 -22.14 20.35 0.53
C GLY A 63 -21.48 19.69 -0.69
N LYS A 64 -21.08 18.43 -0.54
CA LYS A 64 -20.90 17.45 -1.64
C LYS A 64 -19.72 17.67 -2.61
N ALA A 65 -18.60 18.24 -2.18
CA ALA A 65 -17.40 18.24 -3.00
C ALA A 65 -16.17 18.02 -2.13
N TYR A 66 -15.29 17.11 -2.54
CA TYR A 66 -13.97 16.93 -1.95
C TYR A 66 -12.99 17.93 -2.54
N ILE A 67 -11.94 18.29 -1.79
CA ILE A 67 -10.80 19.00 -2.36
C ILE A 67 -10.15 18.06 -3.40
N ASP A 68 -9.99 18.54 -4.63
CA ASP A 68 -9.29 17.80 -5.67
C ASP A 68 -7.78 17.77 -5.36
N ILE A 69 -7.32 16.60 -4.91
CA ILE A 69 -5.92 16.30 -4.61
C ILE A 69 -5.25 15.46 -5.72
N GLY A 70 -5.94 15.28 -6.84
CA GLY A 70 -5.54 14.41 -7.94
C GLY A 70 -5.95 12.94 -7.74
N LYS A 71 -6.03 12.19 -8.85
CA LYS A 71 -6.44 10.78 -8.88
C LYS A 71 -5.48 9.81 -8.21
N ILE A 72 -4.19 10.15 -8.15
CA ILE A 72 -3.14 9.32 -7.58
C ILE A 72 -2.34 10.18 -6.61
N ILE A 73 -2.43 9.88 -5.32
CA ILE A 73 -1.74 10.61 -4.26
C ILE A 73 -0.40 9.97 -3.88
N SER A 74 -0.11 8.79 -4.41
CA SER A 74 1.13 8.04 -4.16
C SER A 74 2.39 8.89 -4.42
N GLY A 75 3.17 9.16 -3.38
CA GLY A 75 4.38 9.98 -3.39
C GLY A 75 4.16 11.50 -3.43
N THR A 76 2.92 11.97 -3.24
CA THR A 76 2.57 13.41 -3.16
C THR A 76 2.60 13.93 -1.72
N GLU A 77 2.19 15.17 -1.49
CA GLU A 77 2.07 15.72 -0.14
C GLU A 77 0.96 15.08 0.71
N TYR A 78 0.02 14.38 0.07
CA TYR A 78 -1.11 13.68 0.70
C TYR A 78 -0.82 12.20 0.98
N ASP A 79 0.39 11.72 0.70
CA ASP A 79 0.80 10.33 0.93
C ASP A 79 1.28 10.12 2.37
N ALA A 80 0.47 9.42 3.19
CA ALA A 80 0.81 9.13 4.57
C ALA A 80 2.10 8.30 4.70
N ALA A 81 2.35 7.34 3.81
CA ALA A 81 3.57 6.52 3.86
C ALA A 81 4.82 7.35 3.60
N SER A 82 4.79 8.25 2.61
CA SER A 82 5.92 9.17 2.36
C SER A 82 6.14 10.14 3.51
N LYS A 83 5.07 10.65 4.14
CA LYS A 83 5.20 11.57 5.29
C LYS A 83 5.72 10.89 6.55
N GLN A 84 5.25 9.69 6.83
CA GLN A 84 5.59 8.96 8.04
C GLN A 84 6.98 8.30 7.93
N TRP A 85 7.33 7.71 6.77
CA TRP A 85 8.54 6.89 6.60
C TRP A 85 9.60 7.51 5.67
N GLY A 86 9.33 8.69 5.10
CA GLY A 86 10.24 9.43 4.22
C GLY A 86 10.04 9.13 2.72
N ASP A 87 10.66 9.96 1.87
CA ASP A 87 10.38 10.03 0.42
C ASP A 87 10.74 8.76 -0.39
N ASP A 88 11.45 7.81 0.21
CA ASP A 88 11.74 6.50 -0.40
C ASP A 88 10.58 5.50 -0.26
N TRP A 89 9.56 5.84 0.53
CA TRP A 89 8.33 5.08 0.74
C TRP A 89 7.13 5.85 0.22
N ARG A 90 6.08 5.14 -0.18
CA ARG A 90 4.80 5.69 -0.61
C ARG A 90 3.67 4.67 -0.47
N MET A 91 2.44 5.12 -0.58
CA MET A 91 1.27 4.24 -0.73
C MET A 91 1.36 3.45 -2.05
N PRO A 92 0.81 2.22 -2.11
CA PRO A 92 0.73 1.44 -3.35
C PRO A 92 -0.21 2.10 -4.36
N THR A 93 0.06 1.97 -5.66
CA THR A 93 -0.90 2.36 -6.71
C THR A 93 -1.88 1.21 -7.00
N GLU A 94 -2.92 1.50 -7.79
CA GLU A 94 -3.83 0.48 -8.33
C GLU A 94 -3.09 -0.63 -9.10
N GLU A 95 -2.14 -0.28 -9.96
CA GLU A 95 -1.36 -1.26 -10.74
C GLU A 95 -0.61 -2.24 -9.82
N GLU A 96 -0.08 -1.74 -8.70
CA GLU A 96 0.67 -2.54 -7.74
C GLU A 96 -0.23 -3.40 -6.86
N LEU A 97 -1.42 -2.90 -6.52
CA LEU A 97 -2.45 -3.72 -5.91
C LEU A 97 -2.88 -4.86 -6.86
N TYR A 98 -3.06 -4.55 -8.14
CA TYR A 98 -3.38 -5.56 -9.15
C TYR A 98 -2.28 -6.63 -9.26
N GLU A 99 -1.01 -6.25 -9.25
CA GLU A 99 0.12 -7.20 -9.23
C GLU A 99 0.08 -8.10 -7.99
N LEU A 100 -0.17 -7.54 -6.80
CA LEU A 100 -0.26 -8.29 -5.56
C LEU A 100 -1.40 -9.33 -5.60
N LEU A 101 -2.58 -8.92 -6.09
CA LEU A 101 -3.76 -9.79 -6.20
C LEU A 101 -3.58 -10.88 -7.28
N SER A 102 -2.95 -10.54 -8.40
CA SER A 102 -2.91 -11.41 -9.59
C SER A 102 -1.73 -12.37 -9.62
N PHE A 103 -0.59 -11.99 -9.04
CA PHE A 103 0.66 -12.74 -9.17
C PHE A 103 1.15 -13.39 -7.88
N CYS A 104 0.57 -13.01 -6.72
CA CYS A 104 0.90 -13.67 -5.45
C CYS A 104 -0.09 -14.78 -5.12
N SER A 105 0.37 -15.72 -4.30
CA SER A 105 -0.49 -16.72 -3.64
C SER A 105 -0.83 -16.26 -2.23
N TRP A 106 -2.07 -16.51 -1.83
CA TRP A 106 -2.66 -16.03 -0.58
C TRP A 106 -3.06 -17.23 0.26
N GLN A 107 -2.55 -17.31 1.50
CA GLN A 107 -2.91 -18.35 2.46
C GLN A 107 -3.36 -17.71 3.78
N TRP A 108 -4.61 -17.94 4.19
CA TRP A 108 -5.10 -17.50 5.48
C TRP A 108 -4.39 -18.28 6.60
N ILE A 109 -3.77 -17.55 7.52
CA ILE A 109 -3.04 -18.12 8.66
C ILE A 109 -3.24 -17.25 9.91
N THR A 110 -2.84 -17.80 11.06
CA THR A 110 -2.80 -17.07 12.33
C THR A 110 -1.36 -16.98 12.83
N ILE A 111 -0.89 -15.77 13.12
CA ILE A 111 0.41 -15.48 13.77
C ILE A 111 0.12 -14.83 15.12
N ASN A 112 0.58 -15.43 16.22
CA ASN A 112 0.42 -14.88 17.57
C ASN A 112 -1.03 -14.51 17.95
N GLY A 113 -2.01 -15.26 17.45
CA GLY A 113 -3.44 -15.02 17.68
C GLY A 113 -4.10 -14.04 16.70
N ILE A 114 -3.31 -13.44 15.80
CA ILE A 114 -3.77 -12.52 14.77
C ILE A 114 -3.91 -13.26 13.44
N ASN A 115 -5.13 -13.30 12.93
CA ASN A 115 -5.49 -13.81 11.62
C ASN A 115 -5.10 -12.82 10.52
N GLY A 116 -4.88 -13.37 9.33
CA GLY A 116 -4.59 -12.59 8.15
C GLY A 116 -4.02 -13.47 7.05
N TYR A 117 -3.52 -12.83 6.00
CA TYR A 117 -2.92 -13.55 4.87
C TYR A 117 -1.41 -13.55 4.92
N LYS A 118 -0.83 -14.75 4.79
CA LYS A 118 0.52 -14.88 4.24
C LYS A 118 0.42 -14.73 2.73
N VAL A 119 1.03 -13.68 2.20
CA VAL A 119 1.09 -13.37 0.77
C VAL A 119 2.46 -13.75 0.26
N VAL A 120 2.54 -14.74 -0.63
CA VAL A 120 3.80 -15.26 -1.19
C VAL A 120 3.90 -14.84 -2.65
N GLY A 121 4.93 -14.07 -2.97
CA GLY A 121 5.19 -13.57 -4.31
C GLY A 121 5.78 -14.62 -5.25
N PRO A 122 5.81 -14.34 -6.57
CA PRO A 122 6.34 -15.26 -7.58
C PRO A 122 7.80 -15.68 -7.36
N ASN A 123 8.59 -14.91 -6.61
CA ASN A 123 9.98 -15.26 -6.27
C ASN A 123 10.11 -16.13 -5.01
N GLY A 124 9.00 -16.45 -4.32
CA GLY A 124 8.96 -17.27 -3.11
C GLY A 124 9.11 -16.50 -1.79
N ASN A 125 9.42 -15.21 -1.82
CA ASN A 125 9.40 -14.36 -0.63
C ASN A 125 7.97 -14.06 -0.22
N SER A 126 7.75 -13.66 1.04
CA SER A 126 6.41 -13.43 1.55
C SER A 126 6.33 -12.29 2.56
N ILE A 127 5.16 -11.66 2.63
CA ILE A 127 4.74 -10.76 3.72
C ILE A 127 3.51 -11.33 4.43
N PHE A 128 3.22 -10.82 5.63
CA PHE A 128 1.95 -11.07 6.33
C PHE A 128 1.13 -9.79 6.35
N LEU A 129 -0.14 -9.89 5.94
CA LEU A 129 -1.13 -8.82 6.02
C LEU A 129 -2.16 -9.20 7.09
N PRO A 130 -2.11 -8.60 8.28
CA PRO A 130 -3.07 -8.90 9.33
C PRO A 130 -4.48 -8.46 8.93
N ALA A 131 -5.49 -9.17 9.41
CA ALA A 131 -6.90 -8.80 9.30
C ALA A 131 -7.19 -7.59 10.22
N ALA A 132 -6.72 -6.41 9.79
CA ALA A 132 -6.77 -5.18 10.56
C ALA A 132 -8.12 -4.45 10.50
N GLY A 133 -9.05 -4.89 9.65
CA GLY A 133 -10.34 -4.22 9.44
C GLY A 133 -10.20 -2.74 9.11
N THR A 134 -11.26 -1.98 9.40
CA THR A 134 -11.23 -0.52 9.50
C THR A 134 -11.13 -0.13 10.97
N PHE A 135 -10.80 1.13 11.26
CA PHE A 135 -10.69 1.64 12.62
C PHE A 135 -11.94 1.37 13.49
N ASN A 136 -13.12 1.40 12.87
CA ASN A 136 -14.41 1.22 13.54
C ASN A 136 -14.95 -0.22 13.48
N SER A 137 -14.28 -1.15 12.78
CA SER A 137 -14.76 -2.54 12.64
C SER A 137 -14.15 -3.46 13.69
N GLU A 138 -14.72 -4.66 13.82
CA GLU A 138 -14.04 -5.74 14.54
C GLU A 138 -12.76 -6.11 13.78
N HIS A 139 -11.66 -6.20 14.53
CA HIS A 139 -10.39 -6.65 14.00
C HIS A 139 -10.38 -8.18 13.97
N ASN A 140 -9.43 -8.76 13.25
CA ASN A 140 -9.16 -10.21 13.20
C ASN A 140 -10.10 -11.04 12.31
N GLU A 141 -11.04 -10.40 11.61
CA GLU A 141 -12.00 -11.06 10.71
C GLU A 141 -11.73 -10.72 9.23
N CYS A 142 -11.46 -9.45 8.94
CA CYS A 142 -11.17 -8.95 7.60
C CYS A 142 -9.99 -7.98 7.61
N GLY A 143 -9.38 -7.71 6.46
CA GLY A 143 -8.37 -6.67 6.28
C GLY A 143 -8.84 -5.61 5.31
N CYS A 144 -8.62 -4.34 5.65
CA CYS A 144 -8.92 -3.20 4.79
C CYS A 144 -7.70 -2.27 4.70
N TYR A 145 -7.16 -2.09 3.50
CA TYR A 145 -5.89 -1.37 3.28
C TYR A 145 -6.03 -0.31 2.20
N TRP A 146 -5.63 0.91 2.49
CA TRP A 146 -5.62 1.96 1.47
C TRP A 146 -4.55 1.71 0.40
N THR A 147 -4.92 1.95 -0.85
CA THR A 147 -3.97 2.32 -1.92
C THR A 147 -3.88 3.85 -1.98
N GLY A 148 -3.00 4.42 -2.80
CA GLY A 148 -2.94 5.84 -3.08
C GLY A 148 -3.65 6.23 -4.39
N SER A 149 -4.71 5.51 -4.77
CA SER A 149 -5.51 5.75 -5.99
C SER A 149 -6.99 6.01 -5.64
N PHE A 150 -7.63 6.93 -6.37
CA PHE A 150 -9.09 7.10 -6.37
C PHE A 150 -9.77 6.11 -7.34
N SER A 151 -11.08 5.95 -7.18
CA SER A 151 -11.96 5.34 -8.19
C SER A 151 -11.81 6.01 -9.56
N ASP A 152 -11.78 5.19 -10.61
CA ASP A 152 -11.81 5.64 -12.00
C ASP A 152 -13.23 5.90 -12.53
N GLU A 153 -14.27 5.61 -11.74
CA GLU A 153 -15.66 5.87 -12.12
C GLU A 153 -16.01 7.35 -11.94
N ASP A 154 -16.66 7.95 -12.97
CA ASP A 154 -16.98 9.39 -13.10
C ASP A 154 -17.83 9.98 -11.96
N CYS A 155 -18.29 9.15 -11.03
CA CYS A 155 -19.02 9.53 -9.86
C CYS A 155 -18.79 8.49 -8.79
N HIS A 156 -17.77 8.68 -7.95
CA HIS A 156 -17.80 8.53 -6.49
C HIS A 156 -16.40 8.88 -5.97
N TRP A 157 -16.32 9.79 -4.99
CA TRP A 157 -15.08 10.21 -4.33
C TRP A 157 -14.51 9.13 -3.40
N ASP A 158 -14.79 7.87 -3.69
CA ASP A 158 -14.31 6.75 -2.91
C ASP A 158 -12.87 6.43 -3.34
N ALA A 159 -12.08 6.04 -2.36
CA ALA A 159 -10.70 5.67 -2.56
C ALA A 159 -10.59 4.15 -2.77
N LEU A 160 -9.68 3.75 -3.65
CA LEU A 160 -9.41 2.34 -3.92
C LEU A 160 -8.69 1.71 -2.72
N ASN A 161 -9.18 0.56 -2.29
CA ASN A 161 -8.58 -0.23 -1.21
C ASN A 161 -8.48 -1.71 -1.58
N LEU A 162 -7.62 -2.41 -0.84
CA LEU A 162 -7.63 -3.87 -0.76
C LEU A 162 -8.57 -4.27 0.39
N GLN A 163 -9.47 -5.21 0.10
CA GLN A 163 -10.29 -5.88 1.11
C GLN A 163 -10.10 -7.39 1.04
N PHE A 164 -10.14 -8.04 2.19
CA PHE A 164 -10.12 -9.49 2.26
C PHE A 164 -10.77 -10.03 3.55
N ASP A 165 -11.19 -11.29 3.50
CA ASP A 165 -11.55 -12.15 4.63
C ASP A 165 -10.94 -13.56 4.42
N GLU A 166 -11.25 -14.54 5.27
CA GLU A 166 -10.73 -15.92 5.12
C GLU A 166 -11.08 -16.58 3.76
N SER A 167 -12.13 -16.12 3.08
CA SER A 167 -12.63 -16.71 1.84
C SER A 167 -12.15 -15.99 0.59
N TYR A 168 -12.01 -14.67 0.63
CA TYR A 168 -11.77 -13.85 -0.56
C TYR A 168 -10.82 -12.69 -0.31
N GLN A 169 -10.16 -12.24 -1.39
CA GLN A 169 -9.37 -11.02 -1.46
C GLN A 169 -9.66 -10.32 -2.78
N TYR A 170 -9.90 -9.01 -2.74
CA TYR A 170 -10.32 -8.23 -3.90
C TYR A 170 -10.00 -6.74 -3.72
N SER A 171 -9.96 -6.01 -4.83
CA SER A 171 -9.98 -4.55 -4.79
C SER A 171 -11.41 -4.04 -4.61
N SER A 172 -11.58 -3.00 -3.79
CA SER A 172 -12.87 -2.37 -3.53
C SER A 172 -12.68 -0.87 -3.34
N TYR A 173 -13.74 -0.19 -2.92
CA TYR A 173 -13.75 1.23 -2.65
C TYR A 173 -14.33 1.48 -1.26
N ALA A 174 -13.83 2.51 -0.57
CA ALA A 174 -14.40 2.98 0.68
C ALA A 174 -14.40 4.50 0.74
N GLN A 175 -15.23 5.03 1.64
CA GLN A 175 -15.31 6.47 1.82
C GLN A 175 -13.97 6.97 2.38
N PRO A 176 -13.42 8.08 1.85
CA PRO A 176 -12.08 8.52 2.19
C PRO A 176 -11.95 9.01 3.64
N ASN A 177 -13.07 9.30 4.33
CA ASN A 177 -13.09 9.60 5.75
C ASN A 177 -12.97 8.37 6.66
N GLU A 178 -13.00 7.15 6.13
CA GLU A 178 -12.77 5.94 6.92
C GLU A 178 -11.30 5.80 7.31
N GLY A 179 -11.05 5.29 8.52
CA GLY A 179 -9.71 4.93 8.96
C GLY A 179 -9.37 3.52 8.48
N LEU A 180 -8.43 3.38 7.54
CA LEU A 180 -7.85 2.09 7.13
C LEU A 180 -6.32 2.13 7.34
N VAL A 181 -5.72 0.96 7.45
CA VAL A 181 -4.26 0.81 7.54
C VAL A 181 -3.60 0.97 6.18
N ILE A 182 -2.30 1.23 6.17
CA ILE A 182 -1.50 1.35 4.95
C ILE A 182 -0.30 0.40 5.05
N ARG A 183 -0.09 -0.38 3.98
CA ARG A 183 1.11 -1.18 3.75
C ARG A 183 2.00 -0.49 2.71
N PRO A 184 3.05 0.23 3.10
CA PRO A 184 3.87 1.00 2.16
C PRO A 184 4.58 0.15 1.11
N VAL A 185 4.91 0.79 -0.01
CA VAL A 185 5.82 0.25 -1.03
C VAL A 185 6.97 1.22 -1.26
N THR A 186 8.09 0.71 -1.75
CA THR A 186 9.24 1.55 -2.08
C THR A 186 8.95 2.41 -3.30
N LYS A 187 9.32 3.69 -3.23
CA LYS A 187 9.47 4.54 -4.41
C LYS A 187 10.63 3.99 -5.22
N LEU A 188 10.40 3.61 -6.47
CA LEU A 188 11.46 3.12 -7.35
C LEU A 188 12.59 4.15 -7.48
N ILE A 189 13.68 3.98 -6.73
CA ILE A 189 14.98 4.54 -7.07
C ILE A 189 15.85 3.40 -7.59
N ASP A 190 15.51 2.86 -8.75
CA ASP A 190 16.42 1.94 -9.43
C ASP A 190 17.09 2.60 -10.63
N LEU A 191 18.03 3.51 -10.33
CA LEU A 191 18.96 4.03 -11.32
C LEU A 191 19.76 2.89 -11.98
N THR A 192 19.96 1.77 -11.30
CA THR A 192 20.68 0.57 -11.80
C THR A 192 19.91 -0.20 -12.88
N ARG A 193 18.57 -0.30 -12.79
CA ARG A 193 17.74 -0.84 -13.87
C ARG A 193 17.73 0.06 -15.11
N ARG A 194 17.77 1.40 -14.94
CA ARG A 194 17.91 2.34 -16.07
C ARG A 194 19.22 2.14 -16.82
N PHE A 195 20.34 1.95 -16.12
CA PHE A 195 21.62 1.65 -16.77
C PHE A 195 21.60 0.30 -17.48
N THR A 196 21.06 -0.75 -16.85
CA THR A 196 21.06 -2.10 -17.45
C THR A 196 20.19 -2.18 -18.71
N LEU A 197 19.07 -1.46 -18.77
CA LEU A 197 18.24 -1.35 -19.99
C LEU A 197 18.90 -0.46 -21.06
N TYR A 198 19.48 0.68 -20.67
CA TYR A 198 20.20 1.57 -21.59
C TYR A 198 21.40 0.88 -22.28
N TYR A 199 22.16 0.06 -21.55
CA TYR A 199 23.27 -0.71 -22.15
C TYR A 199 22.79 -1.89 -23.00
N LYS A 200 21.67 -2.55 -22.64
CA LYS A 200 21.11 -3.66 -23.43
C LYS A 200 20.47 -3.22 -24.75
N THR A 201 19.91 -2.01 -24.82
CA THR A 201 19.28 -1.47 -26.05
C THR A 201 20.30 -0.85 -27.01
N ASN A 202 21.37 -0.23 -26.50
CA ASN A 202 22.36 0.45 -27.33
C ASN A 202 23.52 -0.43 -27.85
N ASN A 203 23.74 -1.63 -27.28
CA ASN A 203 24.77 -2.57 -27.76
C ASN A 203 24.24 -3.67 -28.71
N LYS A 204 23.04 -3.52 -29.28
CA LYS A 204 22.52 -4.45 -30.31
C LYS A 204 22.97 -4.12 -31.74
N ILE A 205 23.88 -3.16 -31.95
CA ILE A 205 24.47 -2.87 -33.26
C ILE A 205 26.00 -3.00 -33.15
N GLN A 206 26.50 -4.23 -33.07
CA GLN A 206 27.81 -4.66 -33.60
C GLN A 206 28.02 -6.14 -33.26
N ALA A 207 27.51 -7.02 -34.12
CA ALA A 207 28.04 -8.37 -34.33
C ALA A 207 27.37 -8.99 -35.56
N VAL A 208 27.82 -8.60 -36.75
CA VAL A 208 27.86 -9.50 -37.89
C VAL A 208 29.23 -9.32 -38.52
N CYS A 209 30.02 -10.39 -38.43
CA CYS A 209 31.28 -10.57 -39.14
C CYS A 209 31.04 -10.71 -40.65
#